data_AF-A0AA36DDB5-F1
#
_entry.id   AF-A0AA36DDB5-F1
#
_cell.length_a   1.000
_cell.length_b   1.000
_cell.length_c   1.000
_cell.angle_alpha   90.00
_cell.angle_beta   90.00
_cell.angle_gamma   90.00
#
_symmetry.space_group_name_H-M   'P 1'
#
loop_
_entity.id
_entity.type
_entity.pdbx_description
1 polymer ?
#
loop_
_entity_poly.entity_id
_entity_poly.type
_entity_poly.pdbx_seq_one_letter_code
_entity_poly.pdbx_strand_id
1 'polypeptide(L)'
;MIKWISEMASPRQDSVDDPRKKLGDTDDSLMIDLVVSEVEHQVTEFETSEERRKSQASTGRPDYSWLVTDPNLRPKKWLTTDERSKLEEACERMKADEWSRLMTMWKGRTKDVESRQQIFDIFMGCVQEILASRPRQQSVGDALRRYLRSESSMNSVEDSPRFTNPIGSTRSLADIHFRDFSDIV
;
A
#
# COMPACT_ATOMS: atom_id res chain seq x y z
N MET A 1 34.53 -36.49 12.32
CA MET A 1 33.44 -36.65 13.30
C MET A 1 33.10 -35.27 13.89
N ILE A 2 32.62 -34.34 13.06
CA ILE A 2 32.13 -33.01 13.46
C ILE A 2 31.06 -32.67 12.41
N LYS A 3 29.80 -33.00 12.65
CA LYS A 3 28.69 -32.69 11.72
C LYS A 3 27.32 -32.56 12.39
N TRP A 4 27.26 -32.37 13.71
CA TRP A 4 26.01 -32.45 14.48
C TRP A 4 25.72 -31.22 15.36
N ILE A 5 26.46 -30.11 15.24
CA ILE A 5 26.23 -28.93 16.11
C ILE A 5 25.67 -27.72 15.33
N SER A 6 25.45 -27.82 14.02
CA SER A 6 24.93 -26.68 13.23
C SER A 6 23.40 -26.64 13.12
N GLU A 7 22.68 -27.53 13.79
CA GLU A 7 21.24 -27.75 13.57
C GLU A 7 20.36 -27.35 14.77
N MET A 8 20.89 -26.60 15.75
CA MET A 8 20.13 -26.10 16.91
C MET A 8 20.02 -24.57 17.00
N ALA A 9 20.37 -23.85 15.94
CA ALA A 9 20.11 -22.42 15.85
C ALA A 9 19.16 -22.11 14.69
N SER A 10 17.91 -21.78 15.04
CA SER A 10 16.83 -21.25 14.17
C SER A 10 15.94 -22.32 13.52
N PRO A 11 14.59 -22.25 13.63
CA PRO A 11 13.78 -21.04 13.76
C PRO A 11 12.77 -21.05 14.93
N ARG A 12 12.67 -19.94 15.67
CA ARG A 12 11.40 -19.56 16.29
C ARG A 12 10.57 -18.86 15.23
N GLN A 13 9.84 -19.62 14.43
CA GLN A 13 8.68 -19.13 13.69
C GLN A 13 7.57 -20.16 13.78
N ASP A 14 7.05 -20.38 14.99
CA ASP A 14 5.63 -20.65 15.14
C ASP A 14 4.91 -19.30 14.95
N SER A 15 4.77 -18.88 13.70
CA SER A 15 3.63 -18.02 13.37
C SER A 15 2.42 -18.90 13.49
N VAL A 16 1.80 -18.89 14.68
CA VAL A 16 0.43 -19.33 14.87
C VAL A 16 -0.37 -18.71 13.73
N ASP A 17 -0.81 -19.54 12.79
CA ASP A 17 -1.73 -19.19 11.70
C ASP A 17 -2.98 -18.63 12.36
N ASP A 18 -3.02 -17.32 12.54
CA ASP A 18 -4.18 -16.61 13.06
C ASP A 18 -5.29 -16.71 12.00
N PRO A 19 -6.37 -17.47 12.24
CA PRO A 19 -7.45 -17.61 11.27
C PRO A 19 -8.14 -16.26 10.97
N ARG A 20 -7.88 -15.22 11.77
CA ARG A 20 -8.37 -13.85 11.51
C ARG A 20 -7.60 -13.13 10.39
N LYS A 21 -6.37 -13.54 10.07
CA LYS A 21 -5.64 -12.98 8.90
C LYS A 21 -6.20 -13.50 7.57
N LYS A 22 -6.60 -14.77 7.52
CA LYS A 22 -7.20 -15.38 6.30
C LYS A 22 -8.52 -14.73 5.86
N LEU A 23 -9.30 -14.16 6.78
CA LEU A 23 -10.52 -13.45 6.42
C LEU A 23 -10.26 -12.10 5.73
N GLY A 24 -9.15 -11.42 6.09
CA GLY A 24 -8.76 -10.17 5.43
C GLY A 24 -8.23 -10.41 4.01
N ASP A 25 -7.43 -11.46 3.83
CA ASP A 25 -6.83 -11.79 2.52
C ASP A 25 -7.88 -12.10 1.43
N THR A 26 -9.07 -12.58 1.83
CA THR A 26 -10.15 -12.87 0.88
C THR A 26 -10.80 -11.58 0.34
N ASP A 27 -10.99 -10.57 1.20
CA ASP A 27 -11.55 -9.28 0.79
C ASP A 27 -10.57 -8.52 -0.11
N ASP A 28 -9.29 -8.53 0.25
CA ASP A 28 -8.24 -7.94 -0.57
C ASP A 28 -8.12 -8.65 -1.94
N SER A 29 -8.25 -9.98 -2.01
CA SER A 29 -8.28 -10.72 -3.27
C SER A 29 -9.46 -10.32 -4.16
N LEU A 30 -10.66 -10.16 -3.58
CA LEU A 30 -11.84 -9.73 -4.33
C LEU A 30 -11.70 -8.29 -4.84
N MET A 31 -11.08 -7.42 -4.04
CA MET A 31 -10.78 -6.05 -4.44
C MET A 31 -9.74 -5.98 -5.55
N ILE A 32 -8.70 -6.83 -5.50
CA ILE A 32 -7.73 -6.97 -6.60
C ILE A 32 -8.44 -7.37 -7.89
N ASP A 33 -9.28 -8.41 -7.85
CA ASP A 33 -10.02 -8.87 -9.03
C ASP A 33 -10.94 -7.79 -9.60
N LEU A 34 -11.64 -7.04 -8.74
CA LEU A 34 -12.51 -5.94 -9.14
C LEU A 34 -11.71 -4.83 -9.84
N VAL A 35 -10.56 -4.45 -9.27
CA VAL A 35 -9.72 -3.40 -9.83
C VAL A 35 -9.10 -3.83 -11.15
N VAL A 36 -8.60 -5.07 -11.24
CA VAL A 36 -8.08 -5.63 -12.50
C VAL A 36 -9.16 -5.65 -13.57
N SER A 37 -10.38 -6.08 -13.22
CA SER A 37 -11.52 -6.06 -14.14
C SER A 37 -11.88 -4.64 -14.60
N GLU A 38 -11.79 -3.64 -13.73
CA GLU A 38 -12.07 -2.25 -14.10
C GLU A 38 -10.98 -1.70 -15.03
N VAL A 39 -9.71 -2.04 -14.80
CA VAL A 39 -8.60 -1.67 -15.70
C VAL A 39 -8.78 -2.34 -17.06
N GLU A 40 -9.14 -3.63 -17.10
CA GLU A 40 -9.48 -4.36 -18.33
C GLU A 40 -10.63 -3.70 -19.09
N HIS A 41 -11.68 -3.31 -18.36
CA HIS A 41 -12.83 -2.63 -18.93
C HIS A 41 -12.41 -1.30 -19.58
N GLN A 42 -11.62 -0.49 -18.87
CA GLN A 42 -11.16 0.79 -19.39
C GLN A 42 -10.28 0.67 -20.64
N VAL A 43 -9.40 -0.34 -20.69
CA VAL A 43 -8.60 -0.66 -21.88
C VAL A 43 -9.51 -1.08 -23.03
N THR A 44 -10.52 -1.90 -22.76
CA THR A 44 -11.50 -2.35 -23.75
C THR A 44 -12.31 -1.18 -24.32
N GLU A 45 -12.77 -0.26 -23.45
CA GLU A 45 -13.47 0.95 -23.87
C GLU A 45 -12.59 1.85 -24.73
N PHE A 46 -11.33 2.05 -24.34
CA PHE A 46 -10.37 2.84 -25.11
C PHE A 46 -10.16 2.24 -26.51
N GLU A 47 -9.84 0.95 -26.61
CA GLU A 47 -9.63 0.29 -27.91
C GLU A 47 -10.89 0.31 -28.79
N THR A 48 -12.08 0.12 -28.19
CA THR A 48 -13.36 0.17 -28.92
C THR A 48 -13.67 1.58 -29.42
N SER A 49 -13.36 2.61 -28.63
CA SER A 49 -13.54 4.01 -29.02
C SER A 49 -12.61 4.41 -30.18
N GLU A 50 -11.36 3.95 -30.15
CA GLU A 50 -10.38 4.16 -31.21
C GLU A 50 -10.78 3.46 -32.51
N GLU A 51 -11.26 2.22 -32.42
CA GLU A 51 -11.81 1.47 -33.56
C GLU A 51 -12.99 2.23 -34.19
N ARG A 52 -13.93 2.71 -33.37
CA ARG A 52 -15.07 3.52 -33.82
C ARG A 52 -14.61 4.82 -34.50
N ARG A 53 -13.61 5.51 -33.95
CA ARG A 53 -13.05 6.75 -34.54
C ARG A 53 -12.44 6.48 -35.91
N LYS A 54 -11.67 5.40 -36.05
CA LYS A 54 -11.09 4.98 -37.35
C LYS A 54 -12.16 4.63 -38.37
N SER A 55 -13.19 3.89 -37.97
CA SER A 55 -14.32 3.58 -38.86
C SER A 55 -15.11 4.84 -39.25
N GLN A 56 -15.33 5.79 -38.34
CA GLN A 56 -15.99 7.06 -38.67
C GLN A 56 -15.18 7.95 -39.61
N ALA A 57 -13.85 7.93 -39.50
CA ALA A 57 -12.96 8.64 -40.42
C ALA A 57 -12.96 8.04 -41.85
N SER A 58 -13.44 6.81 -42.01
CA SER A 58 -13.53 6.12 -43.31
C SER A 58 -14.86 6.34 -44.05
N THR A 59 -15.68 7.30 -43.60
CA THR A 59 -17.00 7.61 -44.17
C THR A 59 -16.90 7.92 -45.67
N GLY A 60 -17.29 6.92 -46.48
CA GLY A 60 -17.28 6.98 -47.95
C GLY A 60 -17.00 5.63 -48.62
N ARG A 61 -16.40 4.67 -47.90
CA ARG A 61 -16.16 3.30 -48.39
C ARG A 61 -16.74 2.26 -47.42
N PRO A 62 -17.34 1.17 -47.90
CA PRO A 62 -17.68 0.03 -47.05
C PRO A 62 -16.43 -0.47 -46.32
N ASP A 63 -16.51 -0.56 -44.99
CA ASP A 63 -15.38 -0.98 -44.17
C ASP A 63 -15.23 -2.51 -44.23
N TYR A 64 -14.22 -2.95 -44.95
CA TYR A 64 -13.79 -4.35 -45.02
C TYR A 64 -12.60 -4.63 -44.11
N SER A 65 -12.34 -3.77 -43.10
CA SER A 65 -11.28 -3.98 -42.10
C SER A 65 -11.34 -5.37 -41.48
N TRP A 66 -12.54 -5.94 -41.31
CA TRP A 66 -12.75 -7.31 -40.83
C TRP A 66 -12.27 -8.42 -41.77
N LEU A 67 -12.16 -8.14 -43.09
CA LEU A 67 -11.62 -9.08 -44.10
C LEU A 67 -10.09 -9.01 -44.22
N VAL A 68 -9.47 -7.89 -43.82
CA VAL A 68 -8.04 -7.61 -44.07
C VAL A 68 -7.21 -7.72 -42.80
N THR A 69 -7.79 -7.54 -41.61
CA THR A 69 -7.05 -7.76 -40.36
C THR A 69 -6.97 -9.23 -40.04
N ASP A 70 -5.75 -9.76 -40.13
CA ASP A 70 -5.37 -11.02 -39.50
C ASP A 70 -5.82 -10.96 -38.02
N PRO A 71 -6.59 -11.92 -37.51
CA PRO A 71 -7.05 -11.92 -36.12
C PRO A 71 -5.89 -11.83 -35.11
N ASN A 72 -4.69 -12.20 -35.53
CA ASN A 72 -3.46 -12.08 -34.73
C ASN A 72 -2.87 -10.67 -34.68
N LEU A 73 -3.24 -9.78 -35.61
CA LEU A 73 -2.78 -8.39 -35.67
C LEU A 73 -3.76 -7.42 -34.99
N ARG A 74 -4.94 -7.88 -34.57
CA ARG A 74 -5.83 -7.05 -33.77
C ARG A 74 -5.21 -6.86 -32.38
N PRO A 75 -5.17 -5.62 -31.86
CA PRO A 75 -4.87 -5.38 -30.46
C PRO A 75 -5.78 -6.28 -29.62
N LYS A 76 -5.18 -7.04 -28.71
CA LYS A 76 -5.93 -7.89 -27.80
C LYS A 76 -6.69 -7.00 -26.84
N LYS A 77 -8.02 -7.08 -26.85
CA LYS A 77 -8.92 -6.31 -25.97
C LYS A 77 -8.74 -6.59 -24.48
N TRP A 78 -7.96 -7.61 -24.14
CA TRP A 78 -7.64 -8.01 -22.78
C TRP A 78 -6.20 -7.66 -22.41
N LEU A 79 -5.96 -7.60 -21.11
CA LEU A 79 -4.63 -7.55 -20.54
C LEU A 79 -3.79 -8.74 -21.00
N THR A 80 -2.53 -8.48 -21.30
CA THR A 80 -1.54 -9.56 -21.39
C THR A 80 -1.32 -10.14 -20.00
N THR A 81 -0.94 -11.42 -19.93
CA THR A 81 -0.67 -12.10 -18.66
C THR A 81 0.42 -11.39 -17.84
N ASP A 82 1.40 -10.79 -18.52
CA ASP A 82 2.46 -10.00 -17.88
C ASP A 82 1.92 -8.69 -17.26
N GLU A 83 1.13 -7.91 -18.01
CA GLU A 83 0.47 -6.71 -17.47
C GLU A 83 -0.42 -7.03 -16.26
N ARG A 84 -1.18 -8.13 -16.36
CA ARG A 84 -2.06 -8.57 -15.27
C ARG A 84 -1.27 -8.93 -14.01
N SER A 85 -0.19 -9.71 -14.14
CA SER A 85 0.66 -10.07 -13.01
C SER A 85 1.29 -8.86 -12.32
N LYS A 86 1.69 -7.84 -13.09
CA LYS A 86 2.26 -6.58 -12.55
C LYS A 86 1.22 -5.77 -11.78
N LEU A 87 -0.02 -5.72 -12.26
CA LEU A 87 -1.12 -5.08 -11.55
C LEU A 87 -1.43 -5.79 -10.25
N GLU A 88 -1.55 -7.12 -10.29
CA GLU A 88 -1.78 -7.95 -9.11
C GLU A 88 -0.67 -7.71 -8.06
N GLU A 89 0.60 -7.77 -8.45
CA GLU A 89 1.74 -7.52 -7.56
C GLU A 89 1.76 -6.10 -6.96
N ALA A 90 1.33 -5.10 -7.73
CA ALA A 90 1.21 -3.73 -7.25
C ALA A 90 0.08 -3.58 -6.22
N CYS A 91 -1.04 -4.27 -6.49
CA CYS A 91 -2.26 -4.23 -5.71
C CYS A 91 -2.13 -5.04 -4.40
N GLU A 92 -1.35 -6.12 -4.36
CA GLU A 92 -1.02 -6.87 -3.14
C GLU A 92 -0.42 -6.00 -2.02
N ARG A 93 0.23 -4.89 -2.37
CA ARG A 93 0.87 -4.00 -1.40
C ARG A 93 -0.11 -3.02 -0.75
N MET A 94 -1.36 -2.96 -1.23
CA MET A 94 -2.37 -2.01 -0.80
C MET A 94 -3.11 -2.46 0.46
N LYS A 95 -3.68 -1.50 1.18
CA LYS A 95 -4.56 -1.76 2.34
C LYS A 95 -6.02 -1.53 1.96
N ALA A 96 -6.94 -2.22 2.64
CA ALA A 96 -8.39 -2.06 2.47
C ALA A 96 -8.87 -0.59 2.42
N ASP A 97 -8.36 0.26 3.32
CA ASP A 97 -8.77 1.66 3.41
C ASP A 97 -8.29 2.54 2.22
N GLU A 98 -7.32 2.05 1.45
CA GLU A 98 -6.66 2.80 0.39
C GLU A 98 -7.31 2.58 -0.99
N TRP A 99 -8.13 1.54 -1.16
CA TRP A 99 -8.77 1.19 -2.44
C TRP A 99 -9.67 2.29 -2.99
N SER A 100 -10.53 2.87 -2.14
CA SER A 100 -11.45 3.95 -2.54
C SER A 100 -10.71 5.18 -3.06
N ARG A 101 -9.58 5.52 -2.40
CA ARG A 101 -8.69 6.61 -2.80
C ARG A 101 -8.00 6.31 -4.12
N LEU A 102 -7.49 5.08 -4.32
CA LEU A 102 -6.91 4.65 -5.59
C LEU A 102 -7.90 4.83 -6.73
N MET A 103 -9.10 4.28 -6.60
CA MET A 103 -10.11 4.32 -7.67
C MET A 103 -10.51 5.74 -8.02
N THR A 104 -10.66 6.61 -7.00
CA THR A 104 -11.01 8.02 -7.24
C THR A 104 -9.89 8.77 -7.96
N MET A 105 -8.64 8.58 -7.53
CA MET A 105 -7.47 9.21 -8.15
C MET A 105 -7.26 8.73 -9.58
N TRP A 106 -7.32 7.42 -9.80
CA TRP A 106 -7.14 6.81 -11.11
C TRP A 106 -8.26 7.24 -12.06
N LYS A 107 -9.54 7.09 -11.71
CA LYS A 107 -10.67 7.56 -12.55
C LYS A 107 -10.61 9.05 -12.85
N GLY A 108 -10.07 9.86 -11.94
CA GLY A 108 -9.85 11.29 -12.17
C GLY A 108 -8.82 11.59 -13.27
N ARG A 109 -7.80 10.73 -13.42
CA ARG A 109 -6.67 10.92 -14.35
C ARG A 109 -6.84 10.18 -15.68
N THR A 110 -7.69 9.16 -15.73
CA THR A 110 -7.89 8.31 -16.91
C THR A 110 -8.82 8.91 -17.97
N LYS A 111 -9.30 10.14 -17.79
CA LYS A 111 -10.22 10.81 -18.74
C LYS A 111 -9.57 11.22 -20.06
N ASP A 112 -8.28 11.58 -20.01
CA ASP A 112 -7.55 12.15 -21.15
C ASP A 112 -6.41 11.21 -21.59
N VAL A 113 -6.72 9.93 -21.76
CA VAL A 113 -5.71 8.93 -22.13
C VAL A 113 -5.61 8.79 -23.65
N GLU A 114 -4.37 8.85 -24.15
CA GLU A 114 -4.04 8.78 -25.57
C GLU A 114 -3.54 7.39 -25.99
N SER A 115 -3.17 6.54 -25.03
CA SER A 115 -2.67 5.19 -25.33
C SER A 115 -2.98 4.18 -24.23
N ARG A 116 -3.08 2.91 -24.62
CA ARG A 116 -3.19 1.78 -23.69
C ARG A 116 -2.09 1.81 -22.62
N GLN A 117 -0.84 2.06 -23.02
CA GLN A 117 0.30 2.10 -22.09
C GLN A 117 0.11 3.19 -21.02
N GLN A 118 -0.41 4.34 -21.41
CA GLN A 118 -0.68 5.43 -20.48
C GLN A 118 -1.77 5.07 -19.46
N ILE A 119 -2.76 4.22 -19.79
CA ILE A 119 -3.73 3.70 -18.79
C ILE A 119 -2.98 2.95 -17.67
N PHE A 120 -2.02 2.09 -18.03
CA PHE A 120 -1.19 1.36 -17.06
C PHE A 120 -0.29 2.28 -16.27
N ASP A 121 0.42 3.18 -16.93
CA ASP A 121 1.39 4.06 -16.29
C ASP A 121 0.69 4.98 -15.28
N ILE A 122 -0.51 5.49 -15.62
CA ILE A 122 -1.33 6.28 -14.69
C ILE A 122 -1.77 5.43 -13.51
N PHE A 123 -2.26 4.21 -13.73
CA PHE A 123 -2.68 3.31 -12.65
C PHE A 123 -1.51 3.01 -11.69
N MET A 124 -0.38 2.57 -12.23
CA MET A 124 0.83 2.26 -11.46
C MET A 124 1.35 3.49 -10.71
N GLY A 125 1.31 4.66 -11.35
CA GLY A 125 1.64 5.93 -10.71
C GLY A 125 0.73 6.26 -9.53
N CYS A 126 -0.59 6.02 -9.65
CA CYS A 126 -1.54 6.20 -8.55
C CYS A 126 -1.26 5.25 -7.37
N VAL A 127 -0.96 3.98 -7.64
CA VAL A 127 -0.58 3.02 -6.59
C VAL A 127 0.69 3.50 -5.88
N GLN A 128 1.74 3.85 -6.62
CA GLN A 128 3.00 4.33 -6.05
C GLN A 128 2.83 5.60 -5.22
N GLU A 129 1.99 6.54 -5.67
CA GLU A 129 1.69 7.76 -4.94
C GLU A 129 1.00 7.48 -3.59
N ILE A 130 0.05 6.54 -3.57
CA ILE A 130 -0.60 6.10 -2.33
C ILE A 130 0.42 5.47 -1.39
N LEU A 131 1.24 4.55 -1.90
CA LEU A 131 2.30 3.89 -1.11
C LEU A 131 3.30 4.91 -0.53
N ALA A 132 3.69 5.92 -1.33
CA ALA A 132 4.60 6.97 -0.91
C ALA A 132 3.97 7.93 0.12
N SER A 133 2.64 8.09 0.11
CA SER A 133 1.92 8.93 1.06
C SER A 133 1.77 8.32 2.45
N ARG A 134 2.15 7.04 2.63
CA ARG A 134 2.05 6.36 3.92
C ARG A 134 2.92 7.05 4.97
N PRO A 135 2.41 7.26 6.20
CA PRO A 135 3.23 7.77 7.28
C PRO A 135 4.38 6.79 7.53
N ARG A 136 5.62 7.29 7.42
CA ARG A 136 6.81 6.47 7.71
C ARG A 136 6.75 6.02 9.16
N GLN A 137 6.94 4.72 9.40
CA GLN A 137 7.17 4.21 10.74
C GLN A 137 8.35 4.97 11.32
N GLN A 138 8.17 5.61 12.47
CA GLN A 138 9.22 6.40 13.11
C GLN A 138 10.43 5.49 13.33
N SER A 139 11.57 5.89 12.79
CA SER A 139 12.81 5.14 12.99
C SER A 139 13.24 5.28 14.45
N VAL A 140 14.03 4.32 14.96
CA VAL A 140 14.75 4.47 16.23
C VAL A 140 15.56 5.78 16.24
N GLY A 141 16.08 6.21 15.08
CA GLY A 141 16.74 7.50 14.93
C GLY A 141 15.81 8.70 15.14
N ASP A 142 14.52 8.59 14.77
CA ASP A 142 13.53 9.64 15.03
C ASP A 142 13.14 9.68 16.50
N ALA A 143 13.01 8.51 17.14
CA ALA A 143 12.80 8.41 18.59
C ALA A 143 13.98 9.00 19.38
N LEU A 144 15.22 8.70 18.98
CA LEU A 144 16.43 9.29 19.56
C LEU A 144 16.52 10.80 19.31
N ARG A 145 16.18 11.27 18.11
CA ARG A 145 16.14 12.70 17.79
C ARG A 145 15.09 13.44 18.62
N ARG A 146 13.91 12.85 18.85
CA ARG A 146 12.88 13.39 19.74
C ARG A 146 13.35 13.42 21.20
N TYR A 147 14.01 12.36 21.67
CA TYR A 147 14.60 12.32 23.00
C TYR A 147 15.68 13.40 23.20
N LEU A 148 16.59 13.57 22.24
CA LEU A 148 17.61 14.62 22.27
C LEU A 148 17.01 16.03 22.24
N ARG A 149 15.84 16.21 21.62
CA ARG A 149 15.09 17.48 21.64
C ARG A 149 14.25 17.67 22.91
N SER A 150 14.30 16.74 23.86
CA SER A 150 13.48 16.76 25.09
C SER A 150 11.97 16.84 24.79
N GLU A 151 11.52 16.34 23.63
CA GLU A 151 10.09 16.18 23.36
C GLU A 151 9.56 15.00 24.18
N SER A 152 8.40 15.15 24.81
CA SER A 152 7.80 14.08 25.62
C SER A 152 7.59 12.84 24.77
N SER A 153 8.10 11.71 25.27
CA SER A 153 7.91 10.40 24.64
C SER A 153 6.41 10.10 24.53
N MET A 154 5.94 9.58 23.39
CA MET A 154 4.52 9.20 23.25
C MET A 154 4.10 8.07 24.21
N ASN A 155 5.07 7.39 24.84
CA ASN A 155 4.84 6.38 25.88
C ASN A 155 5.14 6.92 27.29
N SER A 156 5.35 8.23 27.49
CA SER A 156 5.42 8.78 28.83
C SER A 156 4.04 8.65 29.46
N VAL A 157 3.91 7.68 30.35
CA VAL A 157 2.76 7.57 31.25
C VAL A 157 2.76 8.87 32.06
N GLU A 158 1.77 9.73 31.83
CA GLU A 158 1.49 10.86 32.72
C GLU A 158 0.93 10.30 34.03
N ASP A 159 1.80 9.68 34.84
CA ASP A 159 1.47 9.33 36.21
C ASP A 159 1.54 10.60 37.07
N SER A 160 0.47 11.38 37.04
CA SER A 160 0.02 12.06 38.26
C SER A 160 -1.41 12.58 38.16
N PRO A 161 -2.23 12.30 39.19
CA PRO A 161 -3.54 12.92 39.30
C PRO A 161 -3.38 14.42 39.48
N ARG A 162 -4.17 15.17 38.74
CA ARG A 162 -4.32 16.63 38.88
C ARG A 162 -4.71 16.96 40.33
N PHE A 163 -3.73 17.29 41.15
CA PHE A 163 -3.96 18.14 42.31
C PHE A 163 -3.52 19.56 41.97
N THR A 164 -4.52 20.42 42.05
CA THR A 164 -4.49 21.88 41.97
C THR A 164 -3.39 22.47 42.86
N ASN A 165 -2.37 23.09 42.27
CA ASN A 165 -2.03 24.49 42.54
C ASN A 165 -0.81 24.98 41.74
N PRO A 166 -0.75 26.31 41.47
CA PRO A 166 0.25 26.92 40.61
C PRO A 166 1.50 27.28 41.41
N ILE A 167 2.65 27.23 40.72
CA ILE A 167 3.95 27.87 40.98
C ILE A 167 5.05 26.86 40.68
N GLY A 168 5.88 27.22 39.70
CA GLY A 168 6.85 26.36 39.08
C GLY A 168 7.80 25.67 40.07
N SER A 169 8.16 24.43 39.75
CA SER A 169 9.30 23.78 40.37
C SER A 169 9.85 22.76 39.38
N THR A 170 10.94 23.15 38.71
CA THR A 170 11.90 22.23 38.11
C THR A 170 12.40 21.31 39.22
N ARG A 171 11.88 20.08 39.30
CA ARG A 171 12.29 19.13 40.33
C ARG A 171 13.74 18.71 40.08
N SER A 172 14.60 19.36 40.83
CA SER A 172 16.01 19.04 41.09
C SER A 172 16.16 17.56 41.50
N LEU A 173 17.15 16.87 40.91
CA LEU A 173 17.55 15.49 41.22
C LEU A 173 18.24 15.33 42.60
N ALA A 174 17.96 16.23 43.56
CA ALA A 174 18.66 16.26 44.85
C ALA A 174 18.04 15.36 45.94
N ASP A 175 16.82 14.84 45.75
CA ASP A 175 16.11 14.05 46.78
C ASP A 175 16.00 12.56 46.43
N ILE A 176 17.14 11.91 46.16
CA ILE A 176 17.23 10.45 46.21
C ILE A 176 17.73 10.06 47.60
N HIS A 177 16.81 9.93 48.56
CA HIS A 177 17.10 9.32 49.85
C HIS A 177 17.06 7.79 49.71
N PHE A 178 18.21 7.13 49.89
CA PHE A 178 18.27 5.69 50.08
C PHE A 178 17.68 5.33 51.45
N ARG A 179 16.75 4.37 51.50
CA ARG A 179 16.31 3.76 52.76
C ARG A 179 17.47 2.99 53.37
N ASP A 180 17.77 3.30 54.63
CA ASP A 180 18.72 2.55 55.44
C ASP A 180 18.17 1.15 55.76
N PHE A 181 19.05 0.15 55.77
CA PHE A 181 18.70 -1.28 55.93
C PHE A 181 18.27 -1.67 57.37
N SER A 182 18.05 -0.70 58.26
CA SER A 182 17.69 -0.95 59.67
C SER A 182 16.20 -1.18 59.93
N ASP A 183 15.33 -0.99 58.93
CA ASP A 183 13.86 -1.13 59.08
C ASP A 183 13.32 -2.53 58.71
N ILE A 184 14.19 -3.55 58.61
CA ILE A 184 13.78 -4.95 58.42
C ILE A 184 14.30 -5.78 59.61
N VAL A 185 13.59 -5.70 60.73
CA VAL A 185 13.49 -6.77 61.74
C VAL A 185 12.06 -6.85 62.24
#